data_AF-A0AAI9V5M3-F1
#
_entry.id   AF-A0AAI9V5M3-F1
#
_cell.length_a   1.000
_cell.length_b   1.000
_cell.length_c   1.000
_cell.angle_alpha   90.00
_cell.angle_beta   90.00
_cell.angle_gamma   90.00
#
_symmetry.space_group_name_H-M   'P 1'
#
loop_
_entity.id
_entity.type
_entity.pdbx_description
1 polymer ?
#
loop_
_entity_poly.entity_id
_entity_poly.type
_entity_poly.pdbx_seq_one_letter_code
_entity_poly.pdbx_strand_id
1 'polypeptide(L)'
;MHISAMVVSALAAVASGKLSREEPRRERERERERENERMRERHGTGQQNSRLTRKFHTAVDVQVVSVASTNNTLKFFPEKINAPVGSMVQFQFRGGNHSVVQSTFDNPCIPISNVNTSAKGVYSGYQPVAASAAKGQIPVFTVMVNSPTPMWLYCSQGKHCQNGMVMVINENTKANATRSIENYAKAAKNVAQAQIPGGGAAGGSNGGGSASPTGGAGSGSGKGGSGSGNGGSNSGGGSSATPSSPPTAGAVSLSAPGTFLLALGAAFLLM
;
A
#
# COMPACT_ATOMS: atom_id res chain seq x y z
N MET A 1 90.94 -29.89 -44.63
CA MET A 1 89.83 -28.95 -44.85
C MET A 1 88.60 -29.73 -45.33
N HIS A 2 87.73 -30.24 -44.42
CA HIS A 2 86.51 -30.98 -44.81
C HIS A 2 85.33 -30.84 -43.81
N ILE A 3 85.34 -29.85 -42.91
CA ILE A 3 84.35 -29.75 -41.80
C ILE A 3 83.21 -28.73 -42.07
N SER A 4 83.26 -27.94 -43.15
CA SER A 4 82.36 -26.78 -43.30
C SER A 4 80.98 -27.08 -43.92
N ALA A 5 80.76 -28.25 -44.54
CA ALA A 5 79.52 -28.50 -45.29
C ALA A 5 78.35 -29.05 -44.46
N MET A 6 78.59 -29.70 -43.31
CA MET A 6 77.52 -30.36 -42.54
C MET A 6 76.71 -29.41 -41.64
N VAL A 7 77.24 -28.25 -41.27
CA VAL A 7 76.57 -27.33 -40.33
C VAL A 7 75.48 -26.49 -41.03
N VAL A 8 75.62 -26.21 -42.33
CA VAL A 8 74.65 -25.39 -43.07
C VAL A 8 73.34 -26.13 -43.36
N SER A 9 73.36 -27.47 -43.50
CA SER A 9 72.13 -28.25 -43.73
C SER A 9 71.23 -28.38 -42.49
N ALA A 10 71.79 -28.35 -41.28
CA ALA A 10 71.00 -28.52 -40.06
C ALA A 10 70.17 -27.27 -39.70
N LEU A 11 70.63 -26.06 -40.02
CA LEU A 11 69.90 -24.82 -39.70
C LEU A 11 68.68 -24.58 -40.61
N ALA A 12 68.70 -25.04 -41.86
CA ALA A 12 67.59 -24.85 -42.80
C ALA A 12 66.35 -25.71 -42.45
N ALA A 13 66.56 -26.88 -41.83
CA ALA A 13 65.48 -27.79 -41.46
C ALA A 13 64.63 -27.28 -40.26
N VAL A 14 65.25 -26.58 -39.30
CA VAL A 14 64.56 -26.08 -38.09
C VAL A 14 63.67 -24.86 -38.39
N ALA A 15 64.07 -24.00 -39.34
CA ALA A 15 63.26 -22.84 -39.74
C ALA A 15 62.00 -23.25 -40.52
N SER A 16 62.09 -24.29 -41.35
CA SER A 16 60.97 -24.77 -42.18
C SER A 16 59.87 -25.46 -41.34
N GLY A 17 60.23 -26.10 -40.22
CA GLY A 17 59.25 -26.76 -39.33
C GLY A 17 58.41 -25.80 -38.48
N LYS A 18 58.89 -24.58 -38.20
CA LYS A 18 58.15 -23.59 -37.39
C LYS A 18 57.08 -22.85 -38.20
N LEU A 19 57.35 -22.52 -39.47
CA LEU A 19 56.38 -21.84 -40.33
C LEU A 19 55.14 -22.70 -40.65
N SER A 20 55.33 -24.00 -40.88
CA SER A 20 54.24 -24.91 -41.26
C SER A 20 53.23 -25.19 -40.13
N ARG A 21 53.55 -24.83 -38.87
CA ARG A 21 52.68 -25.08 -37.70
C ARG A 21 51.95 -23.83 -37.19
N GLU A 22 52.35 -22.63 -37.61
CA GLU A 22 51.70 -21.37 -37.21
C GLU A 22 50.52 -20.98 -38.09
N GLU A 23 50.59 -21.27 -39.40
CA GLU A 23 49.51 -20.97 -40.35
C GLU A 23 48.15 -21.59 -39.95
N PRO A 24 48.09 -22.90 -39.59
CA PRO A 24 46.83 -23.54 -39.20
C PRO A 24 46.24 -23.03 -37.88
N ARG A 25 47.04 -22.35 -37.05
CA ARG A 25 46.56 -21.73 -35.80
C ARG A 25 45.94 -20.36 -36.07
N ARG A 26 46.56 -19.56 -36.93
CA ARG A 26 46.04 -18.23 -37.31
C ARG A 26 44.76 -18.33 -38.11
N GLU A 27 44.59 -19.38 -38.92
CA GLU A 27 43.35 -19.61 -39.66
C GLU A 27 42.17 -19.95 -38.75
N ARG A 28 42.38 -20.81 -37.73
CA ARG A 28 41.33 -21.15 -36.74
C ARG A 28 40.90 -19.96 -35.90
N GLU A 29 41.81 -19.03 -35.62
CA GLU A 29 41.49 -17.81 -34.88
C GLU A 29 40.63 -16.86 -35.72
N ARG A 30 40.96 -16.70 -37.01
CA ARG A 30 40.15 -15.93 -37.96
C ARG A 30 38.76 -16.53 -38.18
N GLU A 31 38.63 -17.86 -38.19
CA GLU A 31 37.32 -18.52 -38.26
C GLU A 31 36.48 -18.26 -37.00
N ARG A 32 37.08 -18.31 -35.81
CA ARG A 32 36.40 -17.98 -34.54
C ARG A 32 35.93 -16.53 -34.50
N GLU A 33 36.72 -15.60 -35.01
CA GLU A 33 36.33 -14.19 -35.10
C GLU A 33 35.16 -14.00 -36.07
N ARG A 34 35.19 -14.64 -37.24
CA ARG A 34 34.08 -14.62 -38.22
C ARG A 34 32.81 -15.26 -37.66
N GLU A 35 32.93 -16.33 -36.88
CA GLU A 35 31.77 -16.96 -36.22
C GLU A 35 31.19 -16.06 -35.12
N ASN A 36 32.04 -15.39 -34.34
CA ASN A 36 31.62 -14.46 -33.31
C ASN A 36 30.92 -13.23 -33.91
N GLU A 37 31.39 -12.74 -35.05
CA GLU A 37 30.75 -11.65 -35.80
C GLU A 37 29.38 -12.08 -36.37
N ARG A 38 29.29 -13.28 -36.96
CA ARG A 38 28.01 -13.88 -37.39
C ARG A 38 27.03 -14.11 -36.22
N MET A 39 27.52 -14.40 -35.02
CA MET A 39 26.69 -14.47 -33.81
C MET A 39 26.18 -13.09 -33.36
N ARG A 40 27.01 -12.05 -33.47
CA ARG A 40 26.60 -10.67 -33.16
C ARG A 40 25.56 -10.15 -34.15
N GLU A 41 25.70 -10.45 -35.44
CA GLU A 41 24.72 -10.05 -36.46
C GLU A 41 23.36 -10.77 -36.30
N ARG A 42 23.37 -12.05 -35.90
CA ARG A 42 22.13 -12.78 -35.57
C ARG A 42 21.42 -12.23 -34.33
N HIS A 43 22.16 -11.76 -33.32
CA HIS A 43 21.56 -11.13 -32.15
C HIS A 43 21.09 -9.68 -32.41
N GLY A 44 21.69 -8.96 -33.36
CA GLY A 44 21.29 -7.60 -33.72
C GLY A 44 20.04 -7.50 -34.60
N THR A 45 19.75 -8.52 -35.41
CA THR A 45 18.67 -8.49 -36.41
C THR A 45 17.32 -9.03 -35.89
N GLY A 46 17.29 -9.73 -34.75
CA GLY A 46 16.07 -10.25 -34.12
C GLY A 46 15.23 -9.21 -33.36
N GLN A 47 15.73 -7.99 -33.13
CA GLN A 47 15.04 -6.99 -32.30
C GLN A 47 14.42 -5.82 -33.09
N GLN A 48 14.63 -5.74 -34.40
CA GLN A 48 14.16 -4.58 -35.19
C GLN A 48 12.84 -4.82 -35.95
N ASN A 49 12.40 -6.07 -36.11
CA ASN A 49 11.16 -6.40 -36.85
C ASN A 49 9.92 -6.66 -35.96
N SER A 50 9.98 -6.35 -34.66
CA SER A 50 8.80 -6.37 -33.77
C SER A 50 8.26 -4.96 -33.49
N ARG A 51 8.38 -4.04 -34.44
CA ARG A 51 7.76 -2.69 -34.40
C ARG A 51 6.34 -2.65 -35.00
N LEU A 52 5.66 -3.79 -35.13
CA LEU A 52 4.20 -3.80 -35.23
C LEU A 52 3.62 -4.07 -33.84
N THR A 53 3.13 -2.99 -33.21
CA THR A 53 2.11 -2.99 -32.14
C THR A 53 2.31 -3.94 -30.96
N ARG A 54 3.49 -3.98 -30.33
CA ARG A 54 3.48 -4.25 -28.88
C ARG A 54 3.01 -2.97 -28.21
N LYS A 55 1.76 -2.96 -27.72
CA LYS A 55 1.41 -2.14 -26.56
C LYS A 55 2.48 -2.45 -25.52
N PHE A 56 3.45 -1.57 -25.36
CA PHE A 56 4.35 -1.64 -24.22
C PHE A 56 3.44 -1.46 -23.01
N HIS A 57 3.15 -2.56 -22.31
CA HIS A 57 2.76 -2.45 -20.93
C HIS A 57 3.99 -1.84 -20.26
N THR A 58 3.95 -0.53 -20.02
CA THR A 58 4.96 0.14 -19.22
C THR A 58 4.98 -0.60 -17.88
N ALA A 59 6.13 -1.17 -17.51
CA ALA A 59 6.28 -1.77 -16.20
C ALA A 59 5.89 -0.71 -15.15
N VAL A 60 4.90 -1.04 -14.32
CA VAL A 60 4.45 -0.14 -13.25
C VAL A 60 5.49 -0.19 -12.15
N ASP A 61 6.07 0.96 -11.80
CA ASP A 61 7.00 1.05 -10.66
C ASP A 61 6.24 0.76 -9.36
N VAL A 62 6.80 -0.09 -8.50
CA VAL A 62 6.21 -0.48 -7.21
C VAL A 62 7.22 -0.23 -6.11
N GLN A 63 6.93 0.74 -5.26
CA GLN A 63 7.71 0.99 -4.04
C GLN A 63 7.07 0.29 -2.85
N VAL A 64 7.89 -0.38 -2.04
CA VAL A 64 7.41 -1.15 -0.88
C VAL A 64 7.60 -0.35 0.40
N VAL A 65 6.56 -0.33 1.23
CA VAL A 65 6.60 0.19 2.61
C VAL A 65 6.25 -0.94 3.56
N SER A 66 7.14 -1.25 4.48
CA SER A 66 6.86 -2.19 5.56
C SER A 66 6.01 -1.51 6.64
N VAL A 67 4.86 -2.10 6.96
CA VAL A 67 4.00 -1.65 8.06
C VAL A 67 4.32 -2.51 9.27
N ALA A 68 4.92 -1.87 10.28
CA ALA A 68 5.57 -2.52 11.41
C ALA A 68 6.76 -3.43 11.02
N SER A 69 7.50 -3.88 12.04
CA SER A 69 8.41 -5.02 11.97
C SER A 69 7.71 -6.26 12.54
N THR A 70 8.38 -7.41 12.49
CA THR A 70 7.92 -8.66 13.14
C THR A 70 7.78 -8.53 14.66
N ASN A 71 8.40 -7.51 15.27
CA ASN A 71 8.29 -7.20 16.70
C ASN A 71 7.19 -6.17 16.99
N ASN A 72 6.24 -5.96 16.07
CA ASN A 72 5.07 -5.10 16.23
C ASN A 72 5.39 -3.62 16.51
N THR A 73 6.43 -3.07 15.88
CA THR A 73 6.77 -1.64 16.00
C THR A 73 5.67 -0.74 15.44
N LEU A 74 5.43 0.41 16.08
CA LEU A 74 4.43 1.40 15.64
C LEU A 74 4.98 2.37 14.58
N LYS A 75 5.48 1.85 13.46
CA LYS A 75 6.15 2.67 12.44
C LYS A 75 5.97 2.11 11.02
N PHE A 76 5.95 3.02 10.05
CA PHE A 76 6.08 2.71 8.63
C PHE A 76 7.56 2.79 8.23
N PHE A 77 8.06 1.82 7.48
CA PHE A 77 9.46 1.78 7.04
C PHE A 77 9.56 1.70 5.51
N PRO A 78 10.11 2.72 4.85
CA PRO A 78 10.41 4.06 5.39
C PRO A 78 9.13 4.88 5.69
N GLU A 79 9.25 5.92 6.53
CA GLU A 79 8.14 6.84 6.85
C GLU A 79 8.03 8.03 5.88
N LYS A 80 8.98 8.15 4.95
CA LYS A 80 9.01 9.16 3.88
C LYS A 80 9.45 8.49 2.58
N ILE A 81 8.64 8.60 1.53
CA ILE A 81 8.99 8.14 0.19
C ILE A 81 8.64 9.19 -0.86
N ASN A 82 9.34 9.15 -2.00
CA ASN A 82 9.01 9.89 -3.20
C ASN A 82 8.63 8.89 -4.29
N ALA A 83 7.37 8.92 -4.71
CA ALA A 83 6.78 8.00 -5.66
C ALA A 83 6.22 8.76 -6.87
N PRO A 84 6.68 8.49 -8.11
CA PRO A 84 6.18 9.16 -9.31
C PRO A 84 4.68 8.93 -9.54
N VAL A 85 4.02 9.87 -10.21
CA VAL A 85 2.63 9.68 -10.64
C VAL A 85 2.54 8.48 -11.59
N GLY A 86 1.54 7.62 -11.39
CA GLY A 86 1.36 6.37 -12.13
C GLY A 86 2.11 5.17 -11.53
N SER A 87 2.95 5.38 -10.51
CA SER A 87 3.55 4.29 -9.72
C SER A 87 2.58 3.78 -8.65
N MET A 88 2.96 2.66 -8.03
CA MET A 88 2.24 2.03 -6.94
C MET A 88 3.09 2.02 -5.67
N VAL A 89 2.44 2.20 -4.52
CA VAL A 89 3.03 2.00 -3.20
C VAL A 89 2.35 0.80 -2.56
N GLN A 90 3.11 -0.27 -2.35
CA GLN A 90 2.64 -1.49 -1.71
C GLN A 90 3.04 -1.52 -0.23
N PHE A 91 2.03 -1.49 0.63
CA PHE A 91 2.15 -1.67 2.06
C PHE A 91 2.17 -3.15 2.40
N GLN A 92 3.23 -3.62 3.03
CA GLN A 92 3.38 -5.01 3.47
C GLN A 92 3.34 -5.06 5.00
N PHE A 93 2.32 -5.70 5.56
CA PHE A 93 2.10 -5.73 7.00
C PHE A 93 2.91 -6.87 7.61
N ARG A 94 3.90 -6.55 8.47
CA ARG A 94 4.88 -7.51 8.98
C ARG A 94 4.65 -7.92 10.44
N GLY A 95 3.92 -7.14 11.20
CA GLY A 95 3.51 -7.47 12.56
C GLY A 95 2.18 -6.84 12.93
N GLY A 96 1.58 -7.33 14.01
CA GLY A 96 0.43 -6.71 14.66
C GLY A 96 -0.84 -6.64 13.82
N ASN A 97 -1.64 -5.62 14.11
CA ASN A 97 -2.83 -5.25 13.36
C ASN A 97 -2.78 -3.74 13.13
N HIS A 98 -2.57 -3.34 11.88
CA HIS A 98 -2.39 -1.94 11.51
C HIS A 98 -3.27 -1.59 10.32
N SER A 99 -3.32 -0.30 10.01
CA SER A 99 -4.05 0.25 8.88
C SER A 99 -3.23 1.36 8.23
N VAL A 100 -3.58 1.68 6.98
CA VAL A 100 -3.10 2.83 6.24
C VAL A 100 -4.31 3.70 5.95
N VAL A 101 -4.34 4.89 6.53
CA VAL A 101 -5.44 5.85 6.37
C VAL A 101 -4.88 7.19 5.93
N GLN A 102 -5.46 7.79 4.90
CA GLN A 102 -5.08 9.13 4.46
C GLN A 102 -5.82 10.21 5.24
N SER A 103 -5.08 11.24 5.64
CA SER A 103 -5.60 12.47 6.23
C SER A 103 -5.17 13.68 5.40
N THR A 104 -5.52 14.87 5.87
CA THR A 104 -4.77 16.09 5.52
C THR A 104 -3.61 16.27 6.52
N PHE A 105 -2.64 17.11 6.19
CA PHE A 105 -1.60 17.50 7.14
C PHE A 105 -2.19 18.18 8.38
N ASP A 106 -3.20 19.03 8.17
CA ASP A 106 -3.78 19.90 9.20
C ASP A 106 -4.74 19.16 10.14
N ASN A 107 -5.21 17.98 9.73
CA ASN A 107 -6.08 17.11 10.52
C ASN A 107 -5.43 15.72 10.65
N PRO A 108 -4.28 15.60 11.35
CA PRO A 108 -3.64 14.30 11.55
C PRO A 108 -4.56 13.34 12.29
N CYS A 109 -4.38 12.04 12.06
CA CYS A 109 -5.20 10.98 12.67
C CYS A 109 -6.71 11.03 12.38
N ILE A 110 -7.16 11.93 11.50
CA ILE A 110 -8.54 12.08 11.05
C ILE A 110 -8.59 11.77 9.55
N PRO A 111 -9.45 10.85 9.09
CA PRO A 111 -9.52 10.50 7.67
C PRO A 111 -9.88 11.71 6.83
N ILE A 112 -9.26 11.83 5.66
CA ILE A 112 -9.50 12.94 4.74
C ILE A 112 -10.98 13.02 4.32
N SER A 113 -11.67 11.88 4.23
CA SER A 113 -13.10 11.81 3.93
C SER A 113 -14.00 12.44 5.00
N ASN A 114 -13.52 12.52 6.25
CA ASN A 114 -14.29 13.08 7.36
C ASN A 114 -14.16 14.62 7.41
N VAL A 115 -13.12 15.18 6.80
CA VAL A 115 -12.88 16.64 6.73
C VAL A 115 -13.17 17.22 5.35
N ASN A 116 -13.14 16.38 4.31
CA ASN A 116 -13.51 16.70 2.94
C ASN A 116 -14.34 15.54 2.39
N THR A 117 -15.67 15.70 2.39
CA THR A 117 -16.63 14.67 1.96
C THR A 117 -16.52 14.30 0.48
N SER A 118 -15.88 15.14 -0.34
CA SER A 118 -15.63 14.84 -1.76
C SER A 118 -14.35 14.02 -1.97
N ALA A 119 -13.48 13.92 -0.96
CA ALA A 119 -12.25 13.14 -1.04
C ALA A 119 -12.51 11.69 -0.64
N LYS A 120 -12.36 10.75 -1.58
CA LYS A 120 -12.45 9.30 -1.30
C LYS A 120 -11.40 8.85 -0.26
N GLY A 121 -10.19 9.40 -0.33
CA GLY A 121 -9.06 9.05 0.54
C GLY A 121 -8.55 7.62 0.36
N VAL A 122 -7.50 7.29 1.11
CA VAL A 122 -6.98 5.93 1.27
C VAL A 122 -7.46 5.36 2.60
N TYR A 123 -7.98 4.14 2.58
CA TYR A 123 -8.23 3.36 3.79
C TYR A 123 -8.04 1.87 3.50
N SER A 124 -7.04 1.24 4.12
CA SER A 124 -6.78 -0.19 3.93
C SER A 124 -7.72 -1.11 4.71
N GLY A 125 -8.50 -0.57 5.65
CA GLY A 125 -9.02 -1.38 6.76
C GLY A 125 -7.90 -1.86 7.69
N TYR A 126 -8.28 -2.62 8.71
CA TYR A 126 -7.34 -3.29 9.60
C TYR A 126 -6.78 -4.55 8.95
N GLN A 127 -5.46 -4.72 9.04
CA GLN A 127 -4.71 -5.80 8.40
C GLN A 127 -4.02 -6.66 9.49
N PRO A 128 -4.75 -7.61 10.12
CA PRO A 128 -4.20 -8.46 11.17
C PRO A 128 -3.26 -9.50 10.58
N VAL A 129 -1.96 -9.38 10.89
CA VAL A 129 -0.92 -10.26 10.35
C VAL A 129 -1.14 -11.72 10.77
N ALA A 130 -1.61 -11.95 12.01
CA ALA A 130 -1.92 -13.29 12.51
C ALA A 130 -2.93 -14.05 11.62
N ALA A 131 -3.92 -13.37 11.04
CA ALA A 131 -4.92 -13.99 10.19
C ALA A 131 -4.36 -14.43 8.82
N SER A 132 -3.35 -13.74 8.31
CA SER A 132 -2.66 -14.10 7.06
C SER A 132 -1.54 -15.12 7.30
N ALA A 133 -0.86 -15.04 8.45
CA ALA A 133 0.18 -15.99 8.84
C ALA A 133 -0.37 -17.42 8.98
N ALA A 134 -1.61 -17.58 9.44
CA ALA A 134 -2.32 -18.87 9.46
C ALA A 134 -2.47 -19.51 8.06
N LYS A 135 -2.28 -18.74 6.99
CA LYS A 135 -2.32 -19.17 5.59
C LYS A 135 -0.93 -19.13 4.92
N GLY A 136 0.14 -18.90 5.67
CA GLY A 136 1.50 -18.74 5.13
C GLY A 136 1.70 -17.46 4.30
N GLN A 137 0.89 -16.42 4.52
CA GLN A 137 0.89 -15.18 3.74
C GLN A 137 1.14 -13.95 4.62
N ILE A 138 1.51 -12.83 3.99
CA ILE A 138 1.51 -11.50 4.62
C ILE A 138 0.36 -10.67 4.03
N PRO A 139 -0.36 -9.88 4.84
CA PRO A 139 -1.33 -8.94 4.29
C PRO A 139 -0.60 -7.86 3.48
N VAL A 140 -1.19 -7.48 2.35
CA VAL A 140 -0.69 -6.40 1.50
C VAL A 140 -1.82 -5.46 1.11
N PHE A 141 -1.52 -4.17 1.00
CA PHE A 141 -2.44 -3.15 0.51
C PHE A 141 -1.69 -2.24 -0.46
N THR A 142 -2.25 -1.96 -1.63
CA THR A 142 -1.54 -1.21 -2.68
C THR A 142 -2.29 0.07 -3.04
N VAL A 143 -1.57 1.18 -3.13
CA VAL A 143 -2.10 2.50 -3.45
C VAL A 143 -1.46 3.01 -4.74
N MET A 144 -2.27 3.47 -5.68
CA MET A 144 -1.80 4.17 -6.88
C MET A 144 -1.52 5.63 -6.57
N VAL A 145 -0.38 6.14 -7.03
CA VAL A 145 -0.04 7.56 -6.91
C VAL A 145 -0.64 8.32 -8.10
N ASN A 146 -1.78 8.98 -7.88
CA ASN A 146 -2.52 9.68 -8.93
C ASN A 146 -2.09 11.14 -9.13
N SER A 147 -1.30 11.70 -8.21
CA SER A 147 -0.95 13.12 -8.16
C SER A 147 0.41 13.30 -7.48
N PRO A 148 1.20 14.33 -7.86
CA PRO A 148 2.46 14.64 -7.17
C PRO A 148 2.24 15.30 -5.80
N THR A 149 0.99 15.59 -5.41
CA THR A 149 0.65 16.21 -4.13
C THR A 149 1.01 15.30 -2.95
N PRO A 150 1.52 15.85 -1.83
CA PRO A 150 1.83 15.06 -0.64
C PRO A 150 0.62 14.27 -0.12
N MET A 151 0.82 12.98 0.18
CA MET A 151 -0.17 12.14 0.85
C MET A 151 0.29 11.88 2.28
N TRP A 152 -0.46 12.42 3.25
CA TRP A 152 -0.23 12.20 4.67
C TRP A 152 -1.02 10.98 5.12
N LEU A 153 -0.33 10.00 5.68
CA LEU A 153 -0.91 8.71 6.06
C LEU A 153 -0.64 8.43 7.53
N TYR A 154 -1.55 7.68 8.16
CA TYR A 154 -1.43 7.28 9.55
C TYR A 154 -2.02 5.89 9.78
N CYS A 155 -1.67 5.28 10.92
CA CYS A 155 -2.35 4.09 11.42
C CYS A 155 -3.49 4.47 12.38
N SER A 156 -4.70 4.04 12.05
CA SER A 156 -5.91 4.27 12.86
C SER A 156 -6.11 3.23 13.96
N GLN A 157 -5.09 2.50 14.41
CA GLN A 157 -5.25 1.51 15.48
C GLN A 157 -5.00 2.19 16.83
N GLY A 158 -6.02 2.27 17.69
CA GLY A 158 -5.90 2.85 19.03
C GLY A 158 -5.17 4.21 19.07
N LYS A 159 -4.01 4.25 19.74
CA LYS A 159 -3.13 5.43 19.86
C LYS A 159 -1.91 5.39 18.94
N HIS A 160 -1.88 4.51 17.93
CA HIS A 160 -0.70 4.33 17.08
C HIS A 160 -0.32 5.63 16.36
N CYS A 161 -1.28 6.35 15.79
CA CYS A 161 -1.03 7.65 15.15
C CYS A 161 -0.40 8.66 16.12
N GLN A 162 -0.99 8.82 17.32
CA GLN A 162 -0.52 9.71 18.38
C GLN A 162 0.89 9.33 18.85
N ASN A 163 1.20 8.03 18.84
CA ASN A 163 2.51 7.51 19.20
C ASN A 163 3.54 7.59 18.06
N GLY A 164 3.21 8.26 16.96
CA GLY A 164 4.13 8.53 15.85
C GLY A 164 4.04 7.55 14.69
N MET A 165 3.01 6.69 14.62
CA MET A 165 2.78 5.82 13.47
C MET A 165 2.14 6.59 12.31
N VAL A 166 2.97 7.41 11.67
CA VAL A 166 2.62 8.30 10.56
C VAL A 166 3.65 8.18 9.44
N MET A 167 3.25 8.52 8.22
CA MET A 167 4.17 8.60 7.08
C MET A 167 3.69 9.60 6.04
N VAL A 168 4.57 9.90 5.08
CA VAL A 168 4.25 10.78 3.95
C VAL A 168 4.78 10.19 2.64
N ILE A 169 3.95 10.28 1.59
CA ILE A 169 4.35 10.07 0.20
C ILE A 169 4.46 11.45 -0.46
N ASN A 170 5.53 11.71 -1.19
CA ASN A 170 5.78 12.94 -1.92
C ASN A 170 5.74 14.19 -1.03
N GLU A 171 6.46 14.17 0.10
CA GLU A 171 6.65 15.36 0.94
C GLU A 171 7.26 16.50 0.11
N ASN A 172 6.74 17.72 0.27
CA ASN A 172 7.21 18.90 -0.48
C ASN A 172 7.58 20.06 0.45
N THR A 173 8.60 19.83 1.28
CA THR A 173 9.16 20.87 2.18
C THR A 173 9.84 22.01 1.43
N LYS A 174 10.21 21.81 0.15
CA LYS A 174 10.69 22.90 -0.72
C LYS A 174 9.60 23.94 -0.98
N ALA A 175 8.36 23.51 -1.20
CA ALA A 175 7.22 24.42 -1.38
C ALA A 175 6.68 24.97 -0.05
N ASN A 176 6.73 24.16 1.02
CA ASN A 176 6.35 24.62 2.35
C ASN A 176 7.13 23.88 3.44
N ALA A 177 8.14 24.55 4.01
CA ALA A 177 9.05 23.97 5.00
C ALA A 177 8.36 23.55 6.31
N THR A 178 7.17 24.10 6.63
CA THR A 178 6.43 23.71 7.84
C THR A 178 5.69 22.39 7.67
N ARG A 179 5.41 21.98 6.42
CA ARG A 179 4.69 20.73 6.09
C ARG A 179 5.66 19.56 5.90
N SER A 180 6.28 19.15 7.00
CA SER A 180 7.20 18.02 7.08
C SER A 180 6.63 16.86 7.91
N ILE A 181 7.12 15.63 7.72
CA ILE A 181 6.71 14.46 8.51
C ILE A 181 6.96 14.63 10.00
N GLU A 182 8.00 15.36 10.38
CA GLU A 182 8.33 15.63 11.77
C GLU A 182 7.26 16.54 12.41
N ASN A 183 6.79 17.56 11.69
CA ASN A 183 5.72 18.44 12.17
C ASN A 183 4.36 17.75 12.14
N TYR A 184 4.09 16.91 11.14
CA TYR A 184 2.89 16.08 11.09
C TYR A 184 2.82 15.11 12.29
N ALA A 185 3.93 14.43 12.61
CA ALA A 185 4.03 13.56 13.79
C ALA A 185 3.86 14.31 15.11
N LYS A 186 4.40 15.54 15.22
CA LYS A 186 4.18 16.40 16.40
C LYS A 186 2.70 16.78 16.55
N ALA A 187 2.04 17.17 15.46
CA ALA A 187 0.62 17.51 15.49
C ALA A 187 -0.25 16.28 15.84
N ALA A 188 0.10 15.11 15.31
CA ALA A 188 -0.60 13.84 15.58
C ALA A 188 -0.65 13.48 17.07
N LYS A 189 0.41 13.76 17.84
CA LYS A 189 0.46 13.53 19.31
C LYS A 189 -0.67 14.23 20.07
N ASN A 190 -1.13 15.37 19.56
CA ASN A 190 -2.13 16.20 20.23
C ASN A 190 -3.57 15.81 19.87
N VAL A 191 -3.76 14.83 18.99
CA VAL A 191 -5.10 14.38 18.59
C VAL A 191 -5.65 13.40 19.62
N ALA A 192 -6.82 13.70 20.17
CA ALA A 192 -7.43 12.91 21.24
C ALA A 192 -7.59 11.43 20.88
N GLN A 193 -8.05 11.11 19.67
CA GLN A 193 -8.17 9.73 19.22
C GLN A 193 -8.08 9.64 17.70
N ALA A 194 -7.45 8.58 17.18
CA ALA A 194 -7.48 8.33 15.75
C ALA A 194 -8.90 7.93 15.31
N GLN A 195 -9.29 8.35 14.12
CA GLN A 195 -10.60 8.03 13.55
C GLN A 195 -10.45 7.12 12.34
N ILE A 196 -11.55 6.44 11.99
CA ILE A 196 -11.72 5.71 10.73
C ILE A 196 -12.73 6.43 9.84
N PRO A 197 -12.72 6.19 8.50
CA PRO A 197 -13.74 6.75 7.62
C PRO A 197 -15.16 6.45 8.13
N GLY A 198 -16.04 7.45 8.11
CA GLY A 198 -17.41 7.33 8.64
C GLY A 198 -17.58 7.77 10.09
N GLY A 199 -16.55 8.37 10.72
CA GLY A 199 -16.68 9.08 12.00
C GLY A 199 -16.54 8.23 13.26
N GLY A 200 -16.20 6.95 13.13
CA GLY A 200 -16.00 6.04 14.27
C GLY A 200 -14.65 6.18 14.97
N ALA A 201 -14.62 5.78 16.24
CA ALA A 201 -13.42 5.54 17.00
C ALA A 201 -12.56 4.45 16.33
N ALA A 202 -11.26 4.69 16.22
CA ALA A 202 -10.23 3.70 15.91
C ALA A 202 -10.43 2.40 16.72
N GLY A 203 -10.89 1.34 16.07
CA GLY A 203 -11.23 0.06 16.68
C GLY A 203 -10.02 -0.60 17.34
N GLY A 204 -10.06 -0.71 18.67
CA GLY A 204 -9.10 -1.46 19.48
C GLY A 204 -9.51 -2.93 19.63
N SER A 205 -9.60 -3.71 18.54
CA SER A 205 -9.69 -5.18 18.59
C SER A 205 -9.66 -5.79 17.18
N ASN A 206 -9.11 -7.01 17.09
CA ASN A 206 -8.88 -7.81 15.88
C ASN A 206 -10.17 -8.17 15.12
N GLY A 207 -10.82 -7.21 14.46
CA GLY A 207 -11.96 -7.43 13.57
C GLY A 207 -11.66 -6.91 12.18
N GLY A 208 -11.44 -7.82 11.23
CA GLY A 208 -11.16 -7.50 9.83
C GLY A 208 -12.35 -6.86 9.14
N GLY A 209 -12.35 -5.54 9.04
CA GLY A 209 -13.17 -4.80 8.09
C GLY A 209 -12.43 -4.70 6.76
N SER A 210 -12.72 -5.61 5.83
CA SER A 210 -12.19 -5.57 4.46
C SER A 210 -12.95 -4.51 3.67
N ALA A 211 -12.28 -3.42 3.30
CA ALA A 211 -12.81 -2.50 2.28
C ALA A 211 -12.31 -2.96 0.91
N SER A 212 -13.25 -3.36 0.05
CA SER A 212 -12.99 -3.81 -1.33
C SER A 212 -12.67 -2.61 -2.25
N PRO A 213 -11.73 -2.70 -3.22
CA PRO A 213 -11.47 -1.62 -4.14
C PRO A 213 -12.43 -1.70 -5.33
N THR A 214 -13.53 -0.94 -5.31
CA THR A 214 -14.35 -0.78 -6.53
C THR A 214 -13.72 0.30 -7.42
N GLY A 215 -13.08 -0.15 -8.50
CA GLY A 215 -12.74 0.66 -9.66
C GLY A 215 -14.00 1.05 -10.43
N GLY A 216 -14.02 2.28 -10.95
CA GLY A 216 -15.18 2.83 -11.63
C GLY A 216 -15.35 2.30 -13.06
N ALA A 217 -16.61 2.05 -13.42
CA ALA A 217 -17.12 2.19 -14.78
C ALA A 217 -18.50 2.87 -14.65
N GLY A 218 -18.64 4.03 -15.30
CA GLY A 218 -19.91 4.76 -15.33
C GLY A 218 -20.84 4.21 -16.40
N SER A 219 -22.15 4.31 -16.15
CA SER A 219 -23.14 4.82 -17.11
C SER A 219 -24.46 5.03 -16.36
N GLY A 220 -25.16 6.10 -16.71
CA GLY A 220 -26.26 6.68 -15.93
C GLY A 220 -27.64 6.07 -16.17
N SER A 221 -28.61 6.60 -15.43
CA SER A 221 -29.96 6.98 -15.88
C SER A 221 -30.75 7.52 -14.69
N GLY A 222 -31.37 8.69 -14.88
CA GLY A 222 -32.01 9.50 -13.83
C GLY A 222 -33.42 9.06 -13.42
N LYS A 223 -34.30 10.07 -13.29
CA LYS A 223 -35.64 10.17 -12.64
C LYS A 223 -35.49 10.63 -11.18
N GLY A 224 -35.88 11.84 -10.76
CA GLY A 224 -36.90 12.76 -11.26
C GLY A 224 -37.94 12.93 -10.15
N GLY A 225 -38.12 14.14 -9.59
CA GLY A 225 -39.11 14.39 -8.54
C GLY A 225 -39.01 15.79 -7.93
N SER A 226 -39.66 16.75 -8.56
CA SER A 226 -39.86 18.13 -8.11
C SER A 226 -40.74 18.24 -6.87
N GLY A 227 -40.52 19.29 -6.07
CA GLY A 227 -41.46 19.79 -5.07
C GLY A 227 -41.02 21.16 -4.54
N SER A 228 -41.61 22.22 -5.10
CA SER A 228 -41.41 23.63 -4.72
C SER A 228 -42.51 24.07 -3.75
N GLY A 229 -42.20 24.96 -2.81
CA GLY A 229 -43.20 25.66 -1.99
C GLY A 229 -42.62 26.63 -0.95
N ASN A 230 -42.82 27.93 -1.18
CA ASN A 230 -42.60 29.14 -0.35
C ASN A 230 -42.80 28.96 1.17
N GLY A 231 -42.20 29.72 2.10
CA GLY A 231 -41.80 31.14 2.11
C GLY A 231 -42.76 31.95 2.99
N GLY A 232 -42.29 32.51 4.12
CA GLY A 232 -43.07 33.48 4.92
C GLY A 232 -42.68 33.59 6.40
N SER A 233 -42.04 34.70 6.77
CA SER A 233 -41.67 35.15 8.12
C SER A 233 -42.82 35.88 8.83
N ASN A 234 -42.89 35.87 10.18
CA ASN A 234 -42.67 37.05 11.05
C ASN A 234 -43.19 36.86 12.51
N SER A 235 -42.24 36.99 13.44
CA SER A 235 -42.17 37.69 14.76
C SER A 235 -43.38 37.99 15.68
N GLY A 236 -43.09 37.82 16.99
CA GLY A 236 -43.65 38.55 18.15
C GLY A 236 -44.25 37.61 19.20
N GLY A 237 -43.93 37.57 20.49
CA GLY A 237 -43.09 38.38 21.39
C GLY A 237 -43.69 38.25 22.81
N GLY A 238 -42.87 38.12 23.85
CA GLY A 238 -43.27 38.47 25.23
C GLY A 238 -43.30 37.37 26.31
N SER A 239 -42.18 37.29 27.05
CA SER A 239 -42.08 37.32 28.52
C SER A 239 -42.65 36.22 29.46
N SER A 240 -41.68 35.64 30.18
CA SER A 240 -41.59 35.55 31.66
C SER A 240 -42.02 34.28 32.43
N ALA A 241 -41.10 33.91 33.34
CA ALA A 241 -41.24 33.21 34.62
C ALA A 241 -41.21 31.66 34.67
N THR A 242 -40.04 31.14 35.05
CA THR A 242 -39.85 30.03 36.02
C THR A 242 -40.44 30.41 37.40
N PRO A 243 -40.87 29.49 38.30
CA PRO A 243 -40.10 28.29 38.71
C PRO A 243 -40.85 27.00 39.17
N SER A 244 -40.10 25.88 39.19
CA SER A 244 -40.07 24.71 40.11
C SER A 244 -41.32 23.97 40.66
N SER A 245 -41.45 22.67 40.26
CA SER A 245 -41.81 21.39 40.97
C SER A 245 -43.13 21.25 41.78
N PRO A 246 -43.74 20.03 41.99
CA PRO A 246 -43.19 18.64 41.96
C PRO A 246 -44.02 17.57 41.17
N PRO A 247 -43.57 16.30 41.07
CA PRO A 247 -44.21 15.24 40.28
C PRO A 247 -45.30 14.45 41.02
N THR A 248 -46.30 13.94 40.28
CA THR A 248 -47.35 13.03 40.78
C THR A 248 -47.32 11.70 40.02
N ALA A 249 -47.39 10.61 40.77
CA ALA A 249 -47.27 9.22 40.34
C ALA A 249 -48.63 8.56 39.99
N GLY A 250 -48.59 7.51 39.16
CA GLY A 250 -49.66 6.54 38.91
C GLY A 250 -49.58 5.98 37.48
N ALA A 251 -49.68 4.69 37.18
CA ALA A 251 -49.88 3.49 37.99
C ALA A 251 -49.27 2.29 37.23
N VAL A 252 -48.80 1.30 37.98
CA VAL A 252 -48.27 0.02 37.49
C VAL A 252 -49.42 -0.98 37.32
N SER A 253 -49.46 -1.71 36.20
CA SER A 253 -50.31 -2.90 36.03
C SER A 253 -49.43 -4.15 36.05
N LEU A 254 -49.56 -4.94 37.11
CA LEU A 254 -48.97 -6.28 37.25
C LEU A 254 -49.95 -7.33 36.73
N SER A 255 -49.51 -8.20 35.83
CA SER A 255 -50.16 -9.49 35.58
C SER A 255 -49.18 -10.60 35.95
N ALA A 256 -49.65 -11.53 36.79
CA ALA A 256 -48.91 -12.63 37.38
C ALA A 256 -49.42 -13.97 36.78
N PRO A 257 -48.97 -15.16 37.24
CA PRO A 257 -48.13 -16.05 36.45
C PRO A 257 -48.81 -17.39 36.08
N GLY A 258 -48.32 -18.04 35.02
CA GLY A 258 -48.66 -19.41 34.65
C GLY A 258 -47.46 -20.34 34.85
N THR A 259 -47.57 -21.23 35.84
CA THR A 259 -46.66 -22.34 36.13
C THR A 259 -46.75 -23.43 35.05
N PHE A 260 -45.61 -23.92 34.56
CA PHE A 260 -45.51 -25.29 34.03
C PHE A 260 -44.22 -25.97 34.49
N LEU A 261 -44.43 -27.20 34.95
CA LEU A 261 -43.56 -28.11 35.68
C LEU A 261 -42.69 -28.98 34.74
N LEU A 262 -41.58 -29.47 35.33
CA LEU A 262 -40.93 -30.79 35.16
C LEU A 262 -40.26 -31.15 33.82
N ALA A 263 -38.93 -31.34 33.87
CA ALA A 263 -38.34 -32.68 33.81
C ALA A 263 -36.84 -32.66 34.20
N LEU A 264 -36.52 -33.42 35.25
CA LEU A 264 -35.18 -33.81 35.68
C LEU A 264 -34.72 -34.99 34.82
N GLY A 265 -33.51 -34.93 34.28
CA GLY A 265 -32.81 -36.06 33.68
C GLY A 265 -31.41 -36.15 34.28
N ALA A 266 -31.25 -37.06 35.23
CA ALA A 266 -30.03 -37.27 36.01
C ALA A 266 -28.89 -37.89 35.19
N ALA A 267 -27.67 -37.50 35.54
CA ALA A 267 -26.45 -38.24 35.28
C ALA A 267 -26.32 -39.38 36.31
N PHE A 268 -25.94 -40.61 35.90
CA PHE A 268 -24.91 -41.44 36.54
C PHE A 268 -24.71 -42.84 35.89
N LEU A 269 -23.42 -43.17 35.69
CA LEU A 269 -22.71 -44.47 35.77
C LEU A 269 -22.72 -45.54 34.65
N LEU A 270 -21.48 -45.96 34.35
CA LEU A 270 -20.96 -47.27 33.92
C LEU A 270 -20.93 -47.62 32.42
N MET A 271 -19.77 -47.36 31.80
CA MET A 271 -18.86 -48.40 31.27
C MET A 271 -17.46 -47.83 31.09
#